data_AF-A0A497NM81-F1
#
_entry.id   AF-A0A497NM81-F1
#
_cell.length_a   1.000
_cell.length_b   1.000
_cell.length_c   1.000
_cell.angle_alpha   90.00
_cell.angle_beta   90.00
_cell.angle_gamma   90.00
#
_symmetry.space_group_name_H-M   'P 1'
#
loop_
_entity.id
_entity.type
_entity.pdbx_description
1 polymer ?
#
loop_
_entity_poly.entity_id
_entity_poly.type
_entity_poly.pdbx_seq_one_letter_code
_entity_poly.pdbx_strand_id
1 'polypeptide(L)'
;MRIMAAKKLRVFRADASSCNGCDIEVLEALLPRFKVGEHVELVYEPEQAEALVITGGANFKTADEVKAVYEKLREPKIVICVGSCAISKGI
;
A
#
# COMPACT_ATOMS: atom_id res chain seq x y z
N MET A 1 10.41 -23.04 -24.19
CA MET A 1 11.10 -22.19 -23.21
C MET A 1 10.02 -21.41 -22.46
N ARG A 2 9.70 -21.80 -21.21
CA ARG A 2 8.63 -21.18 -20.43
C ARG A 2 9.28 -20.03 -19.66
N ILE A 3 9.06 -18.79 -20.10
CA ILE A 3 9.50 -17.61 -19.34
C ILE A 3 8.69 -17.64 -18.04
N MET A 4 9.32 -17.93 -16.91
CA MET A 4 8.68 -17.77 -15.61
C MET A 4 8.42 -16.27 -15.44
N ALA A 5 7.15 -15.88 -15.29
CA ALA A 5 6.80 -14.49 -15.02
C ALA A 5 7.51 -14.03 -13.74
N ALA A 6 8.10 -12.83 -13.76
CA ALA A 6 8.68 -12.24 -12.57
C ALA A 6 7.61 -12.13 -11.47
N LYS A 7 7.95 -12.51 -10.23
CA LYS A 7 7.03 -12.45 -9.09
C LYS A 7 6.60 -10.99 -8.87
N LYS A 8 5.29 -10.73 -8.80
CA LYS A 8 4.75 -9.42 -8.44
C LYS A 8 4.90 -9.15 -6.94
N LEU A 9 5.16 -7.89 -6.57
CA LEU A 9 5.08 -7.44 -5.19
C LEU A 9 3.60 -7.34 -4.78
N ARG A 10 3.19 -8.09 -3.77
CA ARG A 10 1.82 -8.04 -3.24
C ARG A 10 1.70 -6.97 -2.17
N VAL A 11 0.79 -6.04 -2.40
CA VAL A 11 0.63 -4.83 -1.61
C VAL A 11 -0.78 -4.78 -1.02
N PHE A 12 -0.87 -4.43 0.26
CA PHE A 12 -2.13 -4.07 0.90
C PHE A 12 -2.14 -2.55 1.12
N ARG A 13 -3.23 -1.87 0.78
CA ARG A 13 -3.41 -0.43 1.05
C ARG A 13 -4.15 -0.23 2.37
N ALA A 14 -3.59 0.56 3.27
CA ALA A 14 -4.25 0.99 4.50
C ALA A 14 -4.55 2.49 4.48
N ASP A 15 -5.75 2.84 4.95
CA ASP A 15 -6.18 4.21 5.18
C ASP A 15 -5.77 4.67 6.58
N ALA A 16 -4.94 5.70 6.64
CA ALA A 16 -4.56 6.37 7.87
C ALA A 16 -5.17 7.78 7.95
N SER A 17 -6.46 7.93 7.63
CA SER A 17 -7.18 9.23 7.56
C SER A 17 -6.83 10.06 6.32
N SER A 18 -7.03 9.47 5.15
CA SER A 18 -6.83 10.09 3.84
C SER A 18 -8.00 11.01 3.43
N CYS A 19 -7.71 12.00 2.57
CA CYS A 19 -8.70 12.78 1.84
C CYS A 19 -9.12 12.12 0.51
N ASN A 20 -8.70 10.88 0.28
CA ASN A 20 -8.87 10.08 -0.93
C ASN A 20 -8.01 10.50 -2.13
N GLY A 21 -7.32 11.64 -2.08
CA GLY A 21 -6.45 12.08 -3.19
C GLY A 21 -5.36 11.07 -3.51
N CYS A 22 -4.54 10.69 -2.52
CA CYS A 22 -3.49 9.68 -2.71
C CYS A 22 -4.04 8.28 -3.04
N ASP A 23 -5.27 7.97 -2.63
CA ASP A 23 -5.89 6.66 -2.89
C ASP A 23 -6.28 6.50 -4.35
N ILE A 24 -6.82 7.57 -4.94
CA ILE A 24 -7.09 7.63 -6.38
C ILE A 24 -5.78 7.40 -7.13
N GLU A 25 -4.70 8.09 -6.78
CA GLU A 25 -3.40 7.97 -7.44
C GLU A 25 -2.77 6.56 -7.29
N VAL A 26 -2.91 5.92 -6.12
CA VAL A 26 -2.45 4.53 -5.91
C VAL A 26 -3.18 3.56 -6.84
N LEU A 27 -4.49 3.72 -7.00
CA LEU A 27 -5.27 2.90 -7.94
C LEU A 27 -4.93 3.27 -9.39
N GLU A 28 -4.73 4.55 -9.67
CA GLU A 28 -4.39 5.06 -10.99
C GLU A 28 -3.06 4.48 -11.48
N ALA A 29 -2.06 4.36 -10.60
CA ALA A 29 -0.77 3.75 -10.89
C ALA A 29 -0.89 2.32 -11.46
N LEU A 30 -1.95 1.58 -11.12
CA LEU A 30 -2.20 0.23 -11.63
C LEU A 30 -2.68 0.22 -13.09
N LEU A 31 -3.10 1.37 -13.63
CA LEU A 31 -3.54 1.46 -15.02
C LEU A 31 -2.41 1.12 -16.00
N PRO A 32 -2.72 0.53 -17.18
CA PRO A 32 -1.71 0.13 -18.17
C PRO A 32 -0.76 1.25 -18.62
N ARG A 33 -1.20 2.51 -18.54
CA ARG A 33 -0.37 3.67 -18.91
C ARG A 33 0.85 3.88 -18.01
N PHE A 34 0.77 3.46 -16.74
CA PHE A 34 1.86 3.61 -15.77
C PHE A 34 2.63 2.31 -15.52
N LYS A 35 2.12 1.17 -15.99
CA LYS A 35 2.77 -0.15 -15.94
C LYS A 35 3.09 -0.70 -14.53
N VAL A 36 2.72 -0.01 -13.45
CA VAL A 36 2.97 -0.51 -12.08
C VAL A 36 2.22 -1.81 -11.83
N GLY A 37 1.02 -1.98 -12.39
CA GLY A 37 0.23 -3.21 -12.31
C GLY A 37 0.89 -4.45 -12.97
N GLU A 38 1.95 -4.27 -13.76
CA GLU A 38 2.76 -5.39 -14.28
C GLU A 38 3.69 -5.96 -13.21
N HIS A 39 4.06 -5.15 -12.21
CA HIS A 39 5.03 -5.48 -11.16
C HIS A 39 4.41 -5.59 -9.76
N VAL A 40 3.22 -5.03 -9.57
CA VAL A 40 2.51 -4.97 -8.29
C VAL A 40 1.14 -5.61 -8.42
N GLU A 41 0.70 -6.28 -7.36
CA GLU A 41 -0.64 -6.81 -7.20
C GLU A 41 -1.25 -6.25 -5.91
N LEU A 42 -2.41 -5.61 -6.01
CA LEU A 42 -3.17 -5.19 -4.85
C LEU A 42 -3.93 -6.40 -4.28
N VAL A 43 -3.68 -6.72 -3.02
CA VAL A 43 -4.38 -7.81 -2.31
C VAL A 43 -5.42 -7.23 -1.36
N TYR A 44 -6.43 -8.06 -1.04
CA TYR A 44 -7.56 -7.65 -0.20
C TYR A 44 -7.39 -8.01 1.27
N GLU A 45 -6.47 -8.92 1.59
CA GLU A 45 -6.17 -9.32 2.96
C GLU A 45 -4.71 -9.02 3.30
N PRO A 46 -4.41 -8.39 4.45
CA PRO A 46 -3.04 -8.04 4.81
C PRO A 46 -2.13 -9.26 4.97
N GLU A 47 -2.66 -10.42 5.36
CA GLU A 47 -1.92 -11.68 5.46
C GLU A 47 -1.43 -12.21 4.10
N GLN A 48 -1.90 -11.65 2.98
CA GLN A 48 -1.42 -11.96 1.64
C GLN A 48 -0.32 -11.00 1.16
N ALA A 49 -0.14 -9.86 1.82
CA ALA A 49 0.77 -8.80 1.42
C ALA A 49 2.18 -8.95 2.02
N GLU A 50 3.15 -8.48 1.26
CA GLU A 50 4.56 -8.32 1.64
C GLU A 50 4.88 -6.81 1.82
N ALA A 51 4.00 -5.93 1.34
CA ALA A 51 4.15 -4.49 1.48
C ALA A 51 2.83 -3.82 1.91
N LEU A 52 2.95 -2.83 2.77
CA LEU A 52 1.86 -1.96 3.22
C LEU A 52 2.02 -0.58 2.61
N VAL A 53 1.07 -0.19 1.76
CA VAL A 53 0.95 1.18 1.26
C VAL A 53 0.04 1.96 2.20
N ILE A 54 0.58 3.01 2.82
CA ILE A 54 -0.16 3.88 3.74
C ILE A 54 -0.46 5.20 3.04
N THR A 55 -1.72 5.60 3.06
CA THR A 55 -2.17 6.93 2.63
C THR A 55 -2.87 7.63 3.80
N GLY A 56 -2.83 8.96 3.83
CA GLY A 56 -3.39 9.74 4.94
C GLY A 56 -2.45 9.89 6.13
N GLY A 57 -2.75 10.84 7.02
CA GLY A 57 -1.93 11.14 8.20
C GLY A 57 -2.45 10.45 9.46
N ALA A 58 -1.74 9.40 9.89
CA ALA A 58 -2.13 8.62 11.07
C ALA A 58 -2.33 9.51 12.31
N ASN A 59 -3.42 9.28 13.04
CA ASN A 59 -3.78 9.99 14.25
C ASN A 59 -4.11 9.02 15.38
N PHE A 60 -4.55 9.55 16.53
CA PHE A 60 -4.83 8.75 17.73
C PHE A 60 -5.95 7.71 17.54
N LYS A 61 -6.83 7.88 16.54
CA LYS A 61 -7.89 6.92 16.23
C LYS A 61 -7.43 5.82 15.28
N THR A 62 -6.50 6.12 14.37
CA THR A 62 -6.09 5.19 13.29
C THR A 62 -4.75 4.52 13.53
N ALA A 63 -3.92 5.02 14.44
CA ALA A 63 -2.57 4.49 14.66
C ALA A 63 -2.56 3.00 15.06
N ASP A 64 -3.45 2.59 15.96
CA ASP A 64 -3.53 1.20 16.43
C ASP A 64 -4.07 0.26 15.33
N GLU A 65 -5.01 0.73 14.52
CA GLU A 65 -5.56 -0.04 13.39
C GLU A 65 -4.48 -0.28 12.32
N VAL A 66 -3.73 0.76 11.94
CA VAL A 66 -2.63 0.64 10.96
C VAL A 66 -1.53 -0.29 11.50
N LYS A 67 -1.20 -0.19 12.79
CA LYS A 67 -0.23 -1.09 13.42
C LYS A 67 -0.72 -2.54 13.41
N ALA A 68 -1.99 -2.79 13.72
CA ALA A 68 -2.56 -4.13 13.67
C ALA A 68 -2.51 -4.73 12.26
N VAL A 69 -2.75 -3.92 11.22
CA VAL A 69 -2.59 -4.32 9.81
C VAL A 69 -1.14 -4.66 9.50
N TYR A 70 -0.17 -3.83 9.91
CA TYR A 70 1.26 -4.10 9.71
C TYR A 70 1.70 -5.43 10.35
N GLU A 71 1.18 -5.76 11.54
CA GLU A 71 1.55 -7.00 12.21
C GLU A 71 1.07 -8.25 11.46
N LYS A 72 -0.04 -8.16 10.72
CA LYS A 72 -0.61 -9.25 9.91
C LYS A 72 0.15 -9.54 8.61
N LEU A 73 1.03 -8.63 8.16
CA LEU A 73 1.78 -8.80 6.90
C LEU A 73 2.71 -10.02 6.93
N ARG A 74 2.96 -10.60 5.76
CA ARG A 74 4.00 -11.62 5.57
C ARG A 74 5.38 -10.99 5.51
N GLU A 75 6.38 -11.73 5.99
CA GLU A 75 7.78 -11.36 5.79
C GLU A 75 8.21 -11.59 4.32
N PRO A 76 9.04 -10.71 3.73
CA PRO A 76 9.58 -9.47 4.32
C PRO A 76 8.54 -8.35 4.40
N LYS A 77 8.44 -7.64 5.53
CA LYS A 77 7.50 -6.52 5.71
C LYS A 77 8.07 -5.17 5.21
N ILE A 78 7.48 -4.62 4.15
CA ILE A 78 7.85 -3.30 3.61
C ILE A 78 6.73 -2.29 3.90
N VAL A 79 7.10 -1.05 4.28
CA VAL A 79 6.14 0.06 4.43
C VAL A 79 6.43 1.14 3.41
N ILE A 80 5.41 1.57 2.69
CA ILE A 80 5.46 2.61 1.65
C ILE A 80 4.49 3.71 2.03
N CYS A 81 4.99 4.86 2.48
CA CYS A 81 4.17 6.04 2.76
C CYS A 81 3.91 6.83 1.47
N VAL A 82 2.65 7.03 1.11
CA VAL A 82 2.25 7.76 -0.10
C VAL A 82 1.57 9.07 0.29
N GLY A 83 2.14 10.17 -0.22
CA GLY A 83 1.71 11.54 0.06
C GLY A 83 2.38 12.17 1.29
N SER A 84 2.36 13.50 1.37
CA SER A 84 2.97 14.25 2.48
C SER A 84 2.30 13.96 3.83
N CYS A 85 0.99 13.68 3.84
CA CYS A 85 0.26 13.34 5.05
C CYS A 85 0.77 12.05 5.69
N ALA A 86 1.06 11.01 4.91
CA ALA A 86 1.58 9.74 5.42
C ALA A 86 3.01 9.84 5.96
N ILE A 87 3.80 10.79 5.47
CA ILE A 87 5.20 10.99 5.88
C ILE A 87 5.28 11.89 7.11
N SER A 88 4.60 13.03 7.09
CA SER A 88 4.79 14.11 8.08
C SER A 88 3.49 14.79 8.51
N LYS A 89 2.33 14.17 8.28
CA LYS A 89 0.98 14.73 8.53
C LYS A 89 0.61 15.95 7.69
N GLY A 90 1.43 16.33 6.70
CA GLY A 90 1.07 17.33 5.71
C GLY A 90 0.82 18.72 6.32
N ILE A 91 -0.35 19.30 5.97
CA ILE A 91 -0.88 20.60 6.42
C ILE A 91 -1.75 20.42 7.66
#